data_AF-A0A9W8RL79-F1
#
_entry.id   AF-A0A9W8RL79-F1
#
_cell.length_a   1.000
_cell.length_b   1.000
_cell.length_c   1.000
_cell.angle_alpha   90.00
_cell.angle_beta   90.00
_cell.angle_gamma   90.00
#
_symmetry.space_group_name_H-M   'P 1'
#
loop_
_entity.id
_entity.type
_entity.pdbx_description
1 polymer ?
#
loop_
_entity_poly.entity_id
_entity_poly.type
_entity_poly.pdbx_seq_one_letter_code
_entity_poly.pdbx_strand_id
1 'polypeptide(L)'
;MVENGGWLDEILWVVNTDDKDDLQYLDGIISQNPARHKKLQLAGERMSTNTYYKAWRHLERGKYYVKIDDDVVWFDDNAIPQLVSRKISHPNDFVVSANIVNNPPLGFLHFHMGALHPYLPEVLQSDTVPKSWKPSDHGFWLGNSDFSWTLDLGPPYQGHRWLRVQDERMMGRTPVSKLKYEVWRDSYRSWAIAAQVHYSLLENIERGTLDGYRFNPPWLMHGQRIRINFMCIYADDILDTDIESWPRDRGDEDMIVLDLPEKLQRRKS
;
A
#
# COMPACT_ATOMS: atom_id res chain seq x y z
N MET A 1 19.08 -5.18 0.80
CA MET A 1 19.71 -6.52 0.76
C MET A 1 20.67 -6.67 1.92
N VAL A 2 20.84 -7.88 2.47
CA VAL A 2 21.76 -8.17 3.60
C VAL A 2 23.20 -7.74 3.33
N GLU A 3 23.71 -7.95 2.11
CA GLU A 3 25.06 -7.51 1.70
C GLU A 3 25.26 -5.99 1.74
N ASN A 4 24.17 -5.23 1.71
CA ASN A 4 24.15 -3.76 1.80
C ASN A 4 23.60 -3.28 3.14
N GLY A 5 23.64 -4.11 4.20
CA GLY A 5 23.16 -3.77 5.53
C GLY A 5 21.63 -3.77 5.70
N GLY A 6 20.89 -4.28 4.71
CA GLY A 6 19.44 -4.47 4.77
C GLY A 6 19.01 -5.84 5.32
N TRP A 7 17.72 -6.18 5.16
CA TRP A 7 17.11 -7.39 5.76
C TRP A 7 16.78 -8.51 4.76
N LEU A 8 16.74 -8.21 3.47
CA LEU A 8 16.34 -9.18 2.44
C LEU A 8 17.55 -10.00 1.97
N ASP A 9 17.40 -11.33 2.07
CA ASP A 9 18.36 -12.31 1.53
C ASP A 9 18.14 -12.59 0.04
N GLU A 10 16.89 -12.61 -0.41
CA GLU A 10 16.51 -13.02 -1.75
C GLU A 10 15.23 -12.29 -2.17
N ILE A 11 15.06 -12.12 -3.48
CA ILE A 11 13.87 -11.56 -4.11
C ILE A 11 13.31 -12.60 -5.08
N LEU A 12 12.08 -13.04 -4.81
CA LEU A 12 11.31 -13.91 -5.69
C LEU A 12 10.33 -13.07 -6.50
N TRP A 13 10.53 -13.04 -7.81
CA TRP A 13 9.62 -12.38 -8.74
C TRP A 13 8.54 -13.36 -9.19
N VAL A 14 7.32 -13.18 -8.67
CA VAL A 14 6.16 -13.96 -9.08
C VAL A 14 5.65 -13.43 -10.41
N VAL A 15 5.85 -14.18 -11.48
CA VAL A 15 5.51 -13.71 -12.83
C VAL A 15 4.06 -14.01 -13.16
N ASN A 16 3.28 -12.95 -13.44
CA ASN A 16 1.87 -13.06 -13.82
C ASN A 16 1.49 -12.17 -15.02
N THR A 17 2.38 -12.11 -16.01
CA THR A 17 2.19 -11.37 -17.26
C THR A 17 2.76 -12.16 -18.43
N ASP A 18 2.17 -11.95 -19.62
CA ASP A 18 2.67 -12.45 -20.91
C ASP A 18 3.25 -11.31 -21.76
N ASP A 19 3.28 -10.09 -21.21
CA ASP A 19 3.85 -8.93 -21.88
C ASP A 19 5.36 -9.12 -22.06
N LYS A 20 5.82 -9.04 -23.30
CA LYS A 20 7.22 -9.33 -23.65
C LYS A 20 8.18 -8.26 -23.15
N ASP A 21 7.74 -7.01 -23.11
CA ASP A 21 8.57 -5.90 -22.68
C ASP A 21 8.77 -5.96 -21.15
N ASP A 22 7.71 -6.26 -20.41
CA ASP A 22 7.78 -6.51 -18.95
C ASP A 22 8.70 -7.69 -18.64
N LEU A 23 8.57 -8.80 -19.37
CA LEU A 23 9.39 -9.99 -19.17
C LEU A 23 10.86 -9.72 -19.49
N GLN A 24 11.15 -8.98 -20.56
CA GLN A 24 12.51 -8.59 -20.94
C GLN A 24 13.13 -7.65 -19.89
N TYR A 25 12.35 -6.70 -19.38
CA TYR A 25 12.79 -5.81 -18.30
C TYR A 25 13.13 -6.59 -17.03
N LEU A 26 12.26 -7.53 -16.63
CA LEU A 26 12.49 -8.41 -15.49
C LEU A 26 13.75 -9.29 -15.66
N ASP A 27 13.94 -9.87 -16.85
CA ASP A 27 15.14 -10.66 -17.15
C ASP A 27 16.41 -9.79 -17.03
N GLY A 28 16.32 -8.51 -17.41
CA GLY A 28 17.34 -7.49 -17.17
C GLY A 28 17.68 -7.34 -15.68
N ILE A 29 16.67 -7.16 -14.82
CA ILE A 29 16.86 -7.07 -13.36
C ILE A 29 17.52 -8.34 -12.81
N ILE A 30 17.02 -9.51 -13.18
CA ILE A 30 17.53 -10.79 -12.69
C ILE A 30 19.01 -10.96 -13.09
N SER A 31 19.36 -10.60 -14.31
CA SER A 31 20.73 -10.73 -14.83
C SER A 31 21.77 -9.89 -14.07
N GLN A 32 21.34 -8.82 -13.40
CA GLN A 32 22.25 -7.97 -12.61
C GLN A 32 22.75 -8.68 -11.34
N ASN A 33 21.93 -9.53 -10.73
CA ASN A 33 22.32 -10.34 -9.58
C ASN A 33 21.50 -11.64 -9.49
N PRO A 34 21.83 -12.66 -10.30
CA PRO A 34 21.05 -13.90 -10.40
C PRO A 34 21.13 -14.79 -9.15
N ALA A 35 22.09 -14.52 -8.25
CA ALA A 35 22.17 -15.21 -6.96
C ALA A 35 21.09 -14.72 -5.97
N ARG A 36 20.58 -13.49 -6.16
CA ARG A 36 19.62 -12.83 -5.26
C ARG A 36 18.23 -12.69 -5.87
N HIS A 37 18.12 -12.50 -7.17
CA HIS A 37 16.85 -12.39 -7.86
C HIS A 37 16.51 -13.70 -8.55
N LYS A 38 15.36 -14.27 -8.20
CA LYS A 38 14.86 -15.50 -8.80
C LYS A 38 13.48 -15.30 -9.40
N LYS A 39 13.27 -15.90 -10.56
CA LYS A 39 11.98 -15.91 -11.26
C LYS A 39 11.15 -17.08 -10.75
N LEU A 40 9.95 -16.83 -10.26
CA LEU A 40 8.94 -17.85 -10.01
C LEU A 40 7.91 -17.83 -11.13
N GLN A 41 8.14 -18.64 -12.16
CA GLN A 41 7.18 -18.84 -13.25
C GLN A 41 6.28 -20.02 -12.90
N LEU A 42 4.99 -19.77 -12.72
CA LEU A 42 4.01 -20.83 -12.49
C LEU A 42 3.47 -21.30 -13.84
N ALA A 43 3.73 -22.56 -14.18
CA ALA A 43 3.27 -23.13 -15.44
C ALA A 43 1.73 -23.27 -15.46
N GLY A 44 1.12 -22.85 -16.55
CA GLY A 44 -0.20 -23.34 -16.96
C GLY A 44 -1.43 -22.51 -16.62
N GLU A 45 -1.34 -21.32 -16.02
CA GLU A 45 -2.49 -20.39 -15.92
C GLU A 45 -2.08 -19.02 -15.39
N ARG A 46 -2.61 -17.94 -16.01
CA ARG A 46 -2.54 -16.59 -15.44
C ARG A 46 -3.25 -16.59 -14.09
N MET A 47 -2.55 -16.17 -13.04
CA MET A 47 -3.18 -16.01 -11.73
C MET A 47 -4.16 -14.83 -11.77
N SER A 48 -5.21 -15.00 -11.00
CA SER A 48 -6.28 -14.04 -10.74
C SER A 48 -6.58 -14.03 -9.25
N THR A 49 -7.49 -13.16 -8.81
CA THR A 49 -7.79 -12.92 -7.39
C THR A 49 -7.91 -14.19 -6.54
N ASN A 50 -8.57 -15.23 -7.03
CA ASN A 50 -8.82 -16.47 -6.27
C ASN A 50 -7.80 -17.58 -6.54
N THR A 51 -6.75 -17.32 -7.30
CA THR A 51 -5.71 -18.30 -7.65
C THR A 51 -4.30 -17.88 -7.23
N TYR A 52 -4.15 -16.72 -6.58
CA TYR A 52 -2.87 -16.30 -5.99
C TYR A 52 -2.34 -17.26 -4.91
N TYR A 53 -3.20 -18.08 -4.28
CA TYR A 53 -2.81 -19.21 -3.42
C TYR A 53 -1.72 -20.09 -4.07
N LYS A 54 -1.73 -20.20 -5.41
CA LYS A 54 -0.76 -21.01 -6.16
C LYS A 54 0.69 -20.57 -5.92
N ALA A 55 0.94 -19.27 -5.78
CA ALA A 55 2.28 -18.73 -5.48
C ALA A 55 2.73 -19.10 -4.07
N TRP A 56 1.81 -19.08 -3.11
CA TRP A 56 2.06 -19.41 -1.71
C TRP A 56 2.45 -20.88 -1.47
N ARG A 57 2.23 -21.77 -2.45
CA ARG A 57 2.70 -23.17 -2.40
C ARG A 57 4.22 -23.31 -2.57
N HIS A 58 4.88 -22.29 -3.07
CA HIS A 58 6.31 -22.28 -3.34
C HIS A 58 7.13 -21.66 -2.21
N LEU A 59 6.49 -21.34 -1.08
CA LEU A 59 7.21 -20.92 0.12
C LEU A 59 8.09 -22.07 0.64
N GLU A 60 9.21 -21.71 1.23
CA GLU A 60 10.10 -22.63 1.91
C GLU A 60 9.91 -22.52 3.42
N ARG A 61 9.80 -23.69 4.07
CA ARG A 61 9.62 -23.78 5.52
C ARG A 61 10.74 -23.09 6.29
N GLY A 62 10.41 -22.55 7.45
CA GLY A 62 11.38 -21.86 8.31
C GLY A 62 11.78 -20.45 7.85
N LYS A 63 11.16 -19.91 6.79
CA LYS A 63 11.49 -18.57 6.27
C LYS A 63 10.39 -17.55 6.55
N TYR A 64 10.80 -16.29 6.66
CA TYR A 64 9.90 -15.14 6.62
C TYR A 64 9.87 -14.58 5.20
N TYR A 65 8.67 -14.27 4.72
CA TYR A 65 8.48 -13.66 3.41
C TYR A 65 7.87 -12.28 3.58
N VAL A 66 8.37 -11.34 2.77
CA VAL A 66 7.80 -10.01 2.62
C VAL A 66 7.18 -9.94 1.23
N LYS A 67 5.85 -9.92 1.15
CA LYS A 67 5.12 -9.68 -0.10
C LYS A 67 5.05 -8.18 -0.34
N ILE A 68 5.36 -7.77 -1.57
CA ILE A 68 5.24 -6.40 -2.06
C ILE A 68 4.59 -6.49 -3.44
N ASP A 69 3.48 -5.78 -3.64
CA ASP A 69 2.84 -5.66 -4.96
C ASP A 69 3.63 -4.73 -5.89
N ASP A 70 3.46 -4.93 -7.19
CA ASP A 70 4.16 -4.19 -8.25
C ASP A 70 3.74 -2.72 -8.37
N ASP A 71 2.62 -2.35 -7.75
CA ASP A 71 2.10 -0.98 -7.67
C ASP A 71 2.62 -0.18 -6.45
N VAL A 72 3.49 -0.78 -5.62
CA VAL A 72 4.18 -0.07 -4.53
C VAL A 72 5.38 0.68 -5.09
N VAL A 73 5.26 2.02 -5.19
CA VAL A 73 6.29 2.88 -5.79
C VAL A 73 7.27 3.50 -4.79
N TRP A 74 6.94 3.49 -3.50
CA TRP A 74 7.78 4.04 -2.44
C TRP A 74 7.44 3.41 -1.08
N PHE A 75 8.45 3.26 -0.22
CA PHE A 75 8.28 2.92 1.19
C PHE A 75 9.44 3.51 2.01
N ASP A 76 9.18 3.79 3.30
CA ASP A 76 10.20 4.26 4.24
C ASP A 76 11.31 3.21 4.43
N ASP A 77 12.56 3.66 4.61
CA ASP A 77 13.72 2.77 4.80
C ASP A 77 13.53 1.78 5.97
N ASN A 78 12.72 2.14 6.96
CA ASN A 78 12.43 1.29 8.12
C ASN A 78 11.22 0.36 7.92
N ALA A 79 10.50 0.43 6.79
CA ALA A 79 9.29 -0.34 6.56
C ALA A 79 9.55 -1.86 6.68
N ILE A 80 10.51 -2.39 5.92
CA ILE A 80 10.87 -3.82 5.97
C ILE A 80 11.42 -4.23 7.35
N PRO A 81 12.43 -3.53 7.93
CA PRO A 81 12.94 -3.86 9.26
C PRO A 81 11.85 -3.94 10.33
N GLN A 82 10.94 -2.97 10.40
CA GLN A 82 9.88 -2.95 11.40
C GLN A 82 8.85 -4.05 11.17
N LEU A 83 8.46 -4.27 9.91
CA LEU A 83 7.49 -5.29 9.52
C LEU A 83 7.97 -6.70 9.92
N VAL A 84 9.23 -7.02 9.58
CA VAL A 84 9.85 -8.32 9.90
C VAL A 84 10.09 -8.45 11.39
N SER A 85 10.63 -7.41 12.05
CA SER A 85 10.87 -7.43 13.50
C SER A 85 9.58 -7.65 14.29
N ARG A 86 8.47 -7.04 13.87
CA ARG A 86 7.16 -7.25 14.48
C ARG A 86 6.75 -8.72 14.35
N LYS A 87 6.82 -9.30 13.14
CA LYS A 87 6.42 -10.70 12.91
C LYS A 87 7.29 -11.70 13.69
N ILE A 88 8.59 -11.42 13.85
CA ILE A 88 9.49 -12.24 14.67
C ILE A 88 9.17 -12.12 16.17
N SER A 89 8.99 -10.90 16.67
CA SER A 89 8.75 -10.65 18.10
C SER A 89 7.33 -10.99 18.56
N HIS A 90 6.38 -11.07 17.63
CA HIS A 90 4.97 -11.40 17.87
C HIS A 90 4.57 -12.58 16.98
N PRO A 91 5.09 -13.79 17.23
CA PRO A 91 4.85 -14.94 16.36
C PRO A 91 3.36 -15.32 16.26
N ASN A 92 2.55 -14.91 17.24
CA ASN A 92 1.10 -15.10 17.24
C ASN A 92 0.37 -14.24 16.21
N ASP A 93 0.92 -13.10 15.79
CA ASP A 93 0.37 -12.31 14.69
C ASP A 93 0.46 -13.15 13.41
N PHE A 94 -0.66 -13.60 12.85
CA PHE A 94 -0.64 -14.49 11.67
C PHE A 94 0.04 -13.81 10.47
N VAL A 95 -0.28 -12.54 10.27
CA VAL A 95 0.29 -11.66 9.24
C VAL A 95 0.51 -10.28 9.84
N VAL A 96 1.58 -9.61 9.43
CA VAL A 96 1.81 -8.19 9.75
C VAL A 96 1.75 -7.42 8.43
N SER A 97 0.85 -6.44 8.32
CA SER A 97 0.75 -5.58 7.14
C SER A 97 1.40 -4.22 7.41
N ALA A 98 1.98 -3.62 6.38
CA ALA A 98 2.58 -2.31 6.46
C ALA A 98 1.51 -1.22 6.62
N ASN A 99 1.92 -0.03 7.05
CA ASN A 99 1.06 1.14 6.99
C ASN A 99 0.96 1.68 5.55
N ILE A 100 0.03 1.12 4.78
CA ILE A 100 -0.16 1.46 3.36
C ILE A 100 -0.89 2.80 3.22
N VAL A 101 -0.28 3.73 2.49
CA VAL A 101 -0.90 5.00 2.07
C VAL A 101 -1.87 4.74 0.92
N ASN A 102 -2.98 5.48 0.86
CA ASN A 102 -4.08 5.24 -0.09
C ASN A 102 -4.78 3.88 0.09
N ASN A 103 -4.67 3.28 1.28
CA ASN A 103 -5.54 2.20 1.74
C ASN A 103 -6.76 2.81 2.45
N PRO A 104 -8.02 2.50 2.10
CA PRO A 104 -9.15 3.27 2.65
C PRO A 104 -9.33 3.17 4.19
N PRO A 105 -9.26 1.99 4.84
CA PRO A 105 -9.27 1.92 6.31
C PRO A 105 -8.13 2.70 6.97
N LEU A 106 -6.90 2.60 6.44
CA LEU A 106 -5.75 3.33 6.98
C LEU A 106 -5.81 4.82 6.67
N GLY A 107 -6.31 5.22 5.51
CA GLY A 107 -6.52 6.62 5.13
C GLY A 107 -7.48 7.32 6.09
N PHE A 108 -8.56 6.62 6.49
CA PHE A 108 -9.43 7.10 7.56
C PHE A 108 -8.64 7.33 8.85
N LEU A 109 -7.76 6.41 9.25
CA LEU A 109 -6.91 6.60 10.43
C LEU A 109 -5.91 7.77 10.25
N HIS A 110 -5.24 7.87 9.10
CA HIS A 110 -4.30 8.96 8.78
C HIS A 110 -4.97 10.33 8.88
N PHE A 111 -6.21 10.45 8.39
CA PHE A 111 -7.00 11.67 8.51
C PHE A 111 -7.25 12.03 9.98
N HIS A 112 -7.73 11.09 10.79
CA HIS A 112 -8.08 11.33 12.20
C HIS A 112 -6.85 11.47 13.11
N MET A 113 -5.68 11.06 12.65
CA MET A 113 -4.39 11.25 13.33
C MET A 113 -3.68 12.55 12.91
N GLY A 114 -4.25 13.31 11.98
CA GLY A 114 -3.67 14.59 11.53
C GLY A 114 -2.51 14.47 10.55
N ALA A 115 -2.36 13.31 9.88
CA ALA A 115 -1.30 13.10 8.89
C ALA A 115 -1.62 13.73 7.52
N LEU A 116 -2.90 13.97 7.24
CA LEU A 116 -3.35 14.52 5.96
C LEU A 116 -3.44 16.04 6.02
N HIS A 117 -3.20 16.68 4.87
CA HIS A 117 -3.17 18.13 4.69
C HIS A 117 -4.26 18.56 3.68
N PRO A 118 -4.80 19.79 3.77
CA PRO A 118 -5.81 20.24 2.83
C PRO A 118 -5.18 20.54 1.47
N TYR A 119 -5.57 19.77 0.47
CA TYR A 119 -5.23 20.01 -0.94
C TYR A 119 -6.51 20.08 -1.78
N LEU A 120 -6.47 20.92 -2.80
CA LEU A 120 -7.55 21.05 -3.79
C LEU A 120 -6.95 21.09 -5.19
N PRO A 121 -7.68 20.58 -6.20
CA PRO A 121 -7.19 20.62 -7.56
C PRO A 121 -7.16 22.05 -8.08
N GLU A 122 -6.17 22.35 -8.91
CA GLU A 122 -6.10 23.57 -9.68
C GLU A 122 -7.21 23.57 -10.73
N VAL A 123 -8.13 24.53 -10.64
CA VAL A 123 -9.29 24.62 -11.54
C VAL A 123 -9.04 25.49 -12.78
N LEU A 124 -8.05 26.38 -12.72
CA LEU A 124 -7.64 27.24 -13.84
C LEU A 124 -6.28 26.79 -14.36
N GLN A 125 -6.16 26.59 -15.67
CA GLN A 125 -4.90 26.16 -16.27
C GLN A 125 -3.83 27.25 -16.16
N SER A 126 -2.64 26.86 -15.70
CA SER A 126 -1.44 27.72 -15.66
C SER A 126 -0.55 27.41 -16.86
N ASP A 127 0.02 28.45 -17.49
CA ASP A 127 0.97 28.31 -18.60
C ASP A 127 2.31 27.72 -18.15
N THR A 128 2.63 27.81 -16.85
CA THR A 128 3.88 27.31 -16.26
C THR A 128 3.58 26.36 -15.09
N VAL A 129 3.92 25.09 -15.28
CA VAL A 129 3.81 24.05 -14.25
C VAL A 129 5.22 23.60 -13.81
N PRO A 130 5.56 23.69 -12.52
CA PRO A 130 6.82 23.17 -11.99
C PRO A 130 6.94 21.65 -12.20
N LYS A 131 8.11 21.17 -12.61
CA LYS A 131 8.42 19.73 -12.76
C LYS A 131 8.98 19.11 -11.46
N SER A 132 8.59 19.63 -10.30
CA SER A 132 9.09 19.18 -9.00
C SER A 132 8.13 18.20 -8.36
N TRP A 133 8.65 17.18 -7.67
CA TRP A 133 7.82 16.30 -6.83
C TRP A 133 7.43 16.98 -5.52
N LYS A 134 8.14 18.04 -5.12
CA LYS A 134 7.95 18.74 -3.84
C LYS A 134 6.73 19.64 -3.88
N PRO A 135 5.70 19.41 -3.06
CA PRO A 135 4.51 20.26 -3.04
C PRO A 135 4.83 21.75 -2.78
N SER A 136 5.89 22.07 -2.03
CA SER A 136 6.33 23.45 -1.80
C SER A 136 6.56 24.27 -3.07
N ASP A 137 6.98 23.62 -4.15
CA ASP A 137 7.38 24.29 -5.38
C ASP A 137 6.17 24.63 -6.27
N HIS A 138 4.98 24.10 -5.97
CA HIS A 138 3.77 24.28 -6.78
C HIS A 138 2.98 25.54 -6.41
N GLY A 139 3.31 26.17 -5.28
CA GLY A 139 2.54 27.27 -4.72
C GLY A 139 1.26 26.81 -4.00
N PHE A 140 0.46 27.78 -3.57
CA PHE A 140 -0.75 27.53 -2.82
C PHE A 140 -2.00 27.58 -3.71
N TRP A 141 -3.02 26.84 -3.30
CA TRP A 141 -4.33 26.90 -3.91
C TRP A 141 -4.95 28.27 -3.64
N LEU A 142 -5.40 28.93 -4.71
CA LEU A 142 -6.06 30.22 -4.67
C LEU A 142 -7.52 30.04 -5.05
N GLY A 143 -8.42 30.40 -4.14
CA GLY A 143 -9.85 30.39 -4.38
C GLY A 143 -10.61 30.77 -3.11
N ASN A 144 -11.94 30.77 -3.21
CA ASN A 144 -12.78 31.22 -2.10
C ASN A 144 -12.74 30.25 -0.93
N SER A 145 -12.80 30.78 0.29
CA SER A 145 -12.86 29.99 1.53
C SER A 145 -14.14 29.18 1.69
N ASP A 146 -15.16 29.42 0.85
CA ASP A 146 -16.40 28.65 0.85
C ASP A 146 -16.39 27.49 -0.17
N PHE A 147 -15.36 27.38 -1.01
CA PHE A 147 -15.22 26.32 -2.00
C PHE A 147 -15.19 24.93 -1.35
N SER A 148 -15.86 23.97 -1.97
CA SER A 148 -15.86 22.56 -1.57
C SER A 148 -15.75 21.68 -2.81
N TRP A 149 -14.91 20.66 -2.73
CA TRP A 149 -14.83 19.65 -3.78
C TRP A 149 -15.83 18.53 -3.52
N THR A 150 -16.51 18.05 -4.56
CA THR A 150 -17.41 16.89 -4.50
C THR A 150 -16.81 15.72 -5.28
N LEU A 151 -17.01 14.49 -4.79
CA LEU A 151 -16.29 13.32 -5.32
C LEU A 151 -16.77 12.86 -6.70
N ASP A 152 -17.91 13.37 -7.17
CA ASP A 152 -18.51 13.12 -8.47
C ASP A 152 -17.87 13.94 -9.61
N LEU A 153 -17.08 14.95 -9.27
CA LEU A 153 -16.38 15.77 -10.25
C LEU A 153 -15.20 15.01 -10.88
N GLY A 154 -15.12 15.12 -12.20
CA GLY A 154 -13.94 14.71 -12.97
C GLY A 154 -12.76 15.66 -12.78
N PRO A 155 -11.58 15.29 -13.30
CA PRO A 155 -10.41 16.18 -13.31
C PRO A 155 -10.72 17.48 -14.06
N PRO A 156 -10.38 18.68 -13.53
CA PRO A 156 -10.66 19.96 -14.19
C PRO A 156 -10.13 20.04 -15.63
N TYR A 157 -8.91 19.55 -15.83
CA TYR A 157 -8.26 19.41 -17.13
C TYR A 157 -7.12 18.38 -17.03
N GLN A 158 -6.60 17.92 -18.18
CA GLN A 158 -5.51 16.96 -18.21
C GLN A 158 -4.22 17.58 -17.65
N GLY A 159 -3.60 16.93 -16.66
CA GLY A 159 -2.37 17.40 -16.04
C GLY A 159 -2.54 18.53 -15.02
N HIS A 160 -3.77 18.79 -14.54
CA HIS A 160 -4.00 19.72 -13.44
C HIS A 160 -3.20 19.34 -12.19
N ARG A 161 -2.77 20.37 -11.44
CA ARG A 161 -2.03 20.20 -10.19
C ARG A 161 -2.98 19.99 -9.02
N TRP A 162 -2.46 19.43 -7.93
CA TRP A 162 -3.09 19.52 -6.62
C TRP A 162 -2.30 20.49 -5.77
N LEU A 163 -2.96 21.56 -5.35
CA LEU A 163 -2.31 22.69 -4.69
C LEU A 163 -2.64 22.68 -3.20
N ARG A 164 -1.63 23.02 -2.40
CA ARG A 164 -1.76 23.09 -0.94
C ARG A 164 -2.66 24.26 -0.57
N VAL A 165 -3.68 24.05 0.24
CA VAL A 165 -4.53 25.13 0.78
C VAL A 165 -3.88 25.67 2.05
N GLN A 166 -3.67 26.98 2.18
CA GLN A 166 -3.00 27.52 3.38
C GLN A 166 -3.83 27.42 4.67
N ASP A 167 -5.16 27.54 4.54
CA ASP A 167 -6.06 27.50 5.69
C ASP A 167 -6.40 26.06 6.08
N GLU A 168 -5.80 25.57 7.16
CA GLU A 168 -6.07 24.23 7.71
C GLU A 168 -7.55 23.97 8.02
N ARG A 169 -8.32 25.03 8.31
CA ARG A 169 -9.77 24.92 8.59
C ARG A 169 -10.56 24.45 7.37
N MET A 170 -9.98 24.52 6.18
CA MET A 170 -10.56 24.02 4.94
C MET A 170 -10.57 22.49 4.84
N MET A 171 -9.88 21.77 5.74
CA MET A 171 -9.81 20.30 5.73
C MET A 171 -11.17 19.64 5.52
N GLY A 172 -12.21 20.09 6.23
CA GLY A 172 -13.57 19.55 6.13
C GLY A 172 -14.25 19.71 4.75
N ARG A 173 -13.70 20.56 3.87
CA ARG A 173 -14.20 20.85 2.52
C ARG A 173 -13.37 20.18 1.41
N THR A 174 -12.31 19.48 1.79
CA THR A 174 -11.44 18.75 0.85
C THR A 174 -11.91 17.30 0.67
N PRO A 175 -11.53 16.62 -0.42
CA PRO A 175 -11.94 15.24 -0.69
C PRO A 175 -11.74 14.26 0.47
N VAL A 176 -10.61 14.32 1.17
CA VAL A 176 -10.31 13.38 2.28
C VAL A 176 -11.26 13.52 3.47
N SER A 177 -12.02 14.61 3.59
CA SER A 177 -13.09 14.73 4.60
C SER A 177 -14.24 13.74 4.38
N LYS A 178 -14.28 13.11 3.21
CA LYS A 178 -15.27 12.09 2.84
C LYS A 178 -14.78 10.66 3.07
N LEU A 179 -13.55 10.48 3.55
CA LEU A 179 -13.02 9.17 3.93
C LEU A 179 -13.91 8.52 4.98
N LYS A 180 -14.18 7.23 4.78
CA LYS A 180 -14.94 6.38 5.70
C LYS A 180 -14.09 5.15 6.02
N TYR A 181 -14.34 4.55 7.18
CA TYR A 181 -13.79 3.24 7.50
C TYR A 181 -14.52 2.16 6.68
N GLU A 182 -14.04 1.89 5.47
CA GLU A 182 -14.63 0.97 4.50
C GLU A 182 -13.53 0.44 3.56
N VAL A 183 -13.81 -0.56 2.70
CA VAL A 183 -12.78 -1.13 1.80
C VAL A 183 -13.00 -0.86 0.31
N TRP A 184 -14.26 -0.80 -0.15
CA TRP A 184 -14.56 -0.89 -1.60
C TRP A 184 -15.37 0.26 -2.20
N ARG A 185 -15.84 1.22 -1.39
CA ARG A 185 -16.76 2.29 -1.83
C ARG A 185 -15.99 3.56 -2.21
N ASP A 186 -16.53 4.72 -1.89
CA ASP A 186 -16.03 6.02 -2.36
C ASP A 186 -14.59 6.27 -1.92
N SER A 187 -14.25 5.87 -0.70
CA SER A 187 -12.88 5.99 -0.15
C SER A 187 -11.84 5.20 -0.96
N TYR A 188 -12.28 4.17 -1.70
CA TYR A 188 -11.45 3.39 -2.60
C TYR A 188 -11.44 3.91 -4.03
N ARG A 189 -12.61 4.33 -4.55
CA ARG A 189 -12.80 4.65 -5.97
C ARG A 189 -12.46 6.10 -6.32
N SER A 190 -12.41 6.98 -5.32
CA SER A 190 -12.23 8.41 -5.58
C SER A 190 -10.79 8.74 -5.90
N TRP A 191 -10.56 9.11 -7.16
CA TRP A 191 -9.29 9.66 -7.64
C TRP A 191 -8.89 10.92 -6.87
N ALA A 192 -9.87 11.75 -6.45
CA ALA A 192 -9.66 12.98 -5.72
C ALA A 192 -9.15 12.73 -4.28
N ILE A 193 -9.72 11.73 -3.59
CA ILE A 193 -9.21 11.28 -2.29
C ILE A 193 -7.78 10.76 -2.45
N ALA A 194 -7.56 9.87 -3.43
CA ALA A 194 -6.24 9.30 -3.68
C ALA A 194 -5.20 10.40 -3.92
N ALA A 195 -5.49 11.37 -4.79
CA ALA A 195 -4.58 12.47 -5.07
C ALA A 195 -4.22 13.26 -3.81
N GLN A 196 -5.20 13.71 -3.03
CA GLN A 196 -4.92 14.46 -1.80
C GLN A 196 -4.12 13.64 -0.77
N VAL A 197 -4.41 12.35 -0.61
CA VAL A 197 -3.66 11.46 0.27
C VAL A 197 -2.18 11.38 -0.14
N HIS A 198 -1.90 11.24 -1.45
CA HIS A 198 -0.53 11.21 -1.96
C HIS A 198 0.19 12.56 -1.81
N TYR A 199 -0.46 13.68 -2.11
CA TYR A 199 0.16 15.01 -1.92
C TYR A 199 0.44 15.31 -0.45
N SER A 200 -0.41 14.83 0.47
CA SER A 200 -0.13 14.90 1.91
C SER A 200 1.10 14.07 2.28
N LEU A 201 1.25 12.87 1.72
CA LEU A 201 2.45 12.05 1.91
C LEU A 201 3.70 12.77 1.39
N LEU A 202 3.66 13.32 0.17
CA LEU A 202 4.79 14.03 -0.42
C LEU A 202 5.22 15.24 0.43
N GLU A 203 4.27 16.00 0.97
CA GLU A 203 4.56 17.11 1.90
C GLU A 203 5.22 16.60 3.18
N ASN A 204 4.72 15.51 3.76
CA ASN A 204 5.32 14.95 4.98
C ASN A 204 6.71 14.35 4.74
N ILE A 205 6.96 13.76 3.56
CA ILE A 205 8.31 13.33 3.15
C ILE A 205 9.22 14.56 3.04
N GLU A 206 8.78 15.60 2.34
CA GLU A 206 9.55 16.82 2.14
C GLU A 206 9.93 17.51 3.47
N ARG A 207 8.99 17.54 4.42
CA ARG A 207 9.17 18.18 5.73
C ARG A 207 9.81 17.29 6.79
N GLY A 208 9.98 15.99 6.52
CA GLY A 208 10.45 15.03 7.52
C GLY A 208 9.45 14.77 8.65
N THR A 209 8.15 14.91 8.39
CA THR A 209 7.05 14.75 9.37
C THR A 209 6.27 13.45 9.17
N LEU A 210 6.98 12.36 8.85
CA LEU A 210 6.37 11.03 8.67
C LEU A 210 5.89 10.41 10.00
N ASP A 211 6.19 11.03 11.14
CA ASP A 211 5.69 10.64 12.46
C ASP A 211 4.17 10.67 12.55
N GLY A 212 3.49 11.53 11.77
CA GLY A 212 2.02 11.52 11.67
C GLY A 212 1.44 10.20 11.14
N TYR A 213 2.24 9.39 10.44
CA TYR A 213 1.86 8.06 9.96
C TYR A 213 2.30 6.93 10.90
N ARG A 214 2.92 7.21 12.04
CA ARG A 214 3.40 6.18 12.97
C ARG A 214 2.37 5.90 14.05
N PHE A 215 1.87 4.67 14.07
CA PHE A 215 0.94 4.20 15.10
C PHE A 215 1.72 3.62 16.28
N ASN A 216 1.49 4.17 17.47
CA ASN A 216 2.03 3.63 18.72
C ASN A 216 0.96 3.62 19.83
N PRO A 217 0.44 2.45 20.24
CA PRO A 217 0.79 1.11 19.74
C PRO A 217 0.37 0.92 18.26
N PRO A 218 0.93 -0.08 17.55
CA PRO A 218 0.45 -0.47 16.23
C PRO A 218 -1.04 -0.81 16.27
N TRP A 219 -1.74 -0.62 15.14
CA TRP A 219 -3.13 -1.03 15.02
C TRP A 219 -3.27 -2.54 15.02
N LEU A 220 -4.38 -3.02 15.57
CA LEU A 220 -4.82 -4.41 15.50
C LEU A 220 -6.14 -4.46 14.75
N MET A 221 -6.18 -5.22 13.65
CA MET A 221 -7.38 -5.24 12.81
C MET A 221 -8.52 -6.08 13.40
N HIS A 222 -8.24 -7.01 14.33
CA HIS A 222 -9.26 -7.86 14.96
C HIS A 222 -10.26 -8.50 13.97
N GLY A 223 -9.77 -8.99 12.83
CA GLY A 223 -10.61 -9.61 11.79
C GLY A 223 -11.29 -8.60 10.86
N GLN A 224 -10.97 -7.32 10.93
CA GLN A 224 -11.30 -6.35 9.89
C GLN A 224 -10.33 -6.50 8.71
N ARG A 225 -10.86 -6.31 7.51
CA ARG A 225 -10.04 -6.41 6.29
C ARG A 225 -9.11 -5.20 6.16
N ILE A 226 -7.87 -5.50 5.80
CA ILE A 226 -6.86 -4.53 5.33
C ILE A 226 -6.24 -5.08 4.04
N ARG A 227 -5.65 -4.19 3.22
CA ARG A 227 -5.02 -4.60 1.97
C ARG A 227 -3.68 -5.29 2.25
N ILE A 228 -3.31 -6.17 1.32
CA ILE A 228 -2.10 -7.01 1.40
C ILE A 228 -0.98 -6.57 0.46
N ASN A 229 -1.01 -5.33 -0.05
CA ASN A 229 0.01 -4.84 -0.99
C ASN A 229 1.43 -4.87 -0.41
N PHE A 230 1.56 -4.79 0.91
CA PHE A 230 2.86 -4.91 1.58
C PHE A 230 2.67 -5.58 2.94
N MET A 231 3.13 -6.82 3.08
CA MET A 231 2.98 -7.60 4.32
C MET A 231 4.11 -8.59 4.56
N CYS A 232 4.29 -8.99 5.82
CA CYS A 232 5.20 -10.04 6.23
C CYS A 232 4.43 -11.22 6.82
N ILE A 233 4.83 -12.42 6.40
CA ILE A 233 4.31 -13.71 6.88
C ILE A 233 5.47 -14.63 7.28
N TYR A 234 5.16 -15.63 8.10
CA TYR A 234 6.03 -16.77 8.32
C TYR A 234 5.54 -17.94 7.47
N ALA A 235 6.44 -18.62 6.76
CA ALA A 235 6.07 -19.60 5.75
C ALA A 235 5.25 -20.78 6.31
N ASP A 236 5.63 -21.30 7.48
CA ASP A 236 4.95 -22.46 8.07
C ASP A 236 3.50 -22.11 8.45
N ASP A 237 3.23 -20.86 8.89
CA ASP A 237 1.88 -20.40 9.21
C ASP A 237 0.94 -20.54 7.99
N ILE A 238 1.46 -20.43 6.76
CA ILE A 238 0.69 -20.64 5.52
C ILE A 238 0.70 -22.11 5.11
N LEU A 239 1.88 -22.75 5.08
CA LEU A 239 2.05 -24.12 4.59
C LEU A 239 1.30 -25.17 5.45
N ASP A 240 0.99 -24.84 6.70
CA ASP A 240 0.24 -25.72 7.60
C ASP A 240 -1.30 -25.62 7.43
N THR A 241 -1.80 -24.80 6.49
CA THR A 241 -3.23 -24.50 6.32
C THR A 241 -3.95 -25.29 5.22
N ASP A 242 -3.28 -26.30 4.65
CA ASP A 242 -3.73 -27.07 3.49
C ASP A 242 -4.22 -26.16 2.35
N ILE A 243 -3.25 -25.49 1.71
CA ILE A 243 -3.50 -24.42 0.73
C ILE A 243 -4.41 -24.87 -0.42
N GLU A 244 -4.33 -26.14 -0.84
CA GLU A 244 -5.12 -26.69 -1.94
C GLU A 244 -6.61 -26.84 -1.61
N SER A 245 -6.97 -26.85 -0.32
CA SER A 245 -8.36 -26.90 0.14
C SER A 245 -8.95 -25.53 0.48
N TRP A 246 -8.22 -24.44 0.22
CA TRP A 246 -8.77 -23.09 0.37
C TRP A 246 -10.02 -22.92 -0.53
N PRO A 247 -11.09 -22.27 -0.04
CA PRO A 247 -12.31 -22.12 -0.81
C PRO A 247 -12.08 -21.34 -2.11
N ARG A 248 -12.63 -21.82 -3.22
CA ARG A 248 -12.37 -21.28 -4.58
C ARG A 248 -12.95 -19.89 -4.83
N ASP A 249 -13.87 -19.46 -3.98
CA ASP A 249 -14.49 -18.14 -4.00
C ASP A 249 -13.73 -17.11 -3.13
N ARG A 250 -12.63 -17.53 -2.49
CA ARG A 250 -11.82 -16.69 -1.60
C ARG A 250 -10.45 -16.42 -2.23
N GLY A 251 -10.04 -15.15 -2.23
CA GLY A 251 -8.69 -14.74 -2.61
C GLY A 251 -7.68 -14.99 -1.49
N ASP A 252 -6.40 -14.81 -1.80
CA ASP A 252 -5.35 -14.85 -0.78
C ASP A 252 -5.51 -13.74 0.26
N GLU A 253 -5.93 -12.54 -0.14
CA GLU A 253 -6.28 -11.44 0.78
C GLU A 253 -7.36 -11.86 1.79
N ASP A 254 -8.41 -12.55 1.32
CA ASP A 254 -9.47 -13.09 2.17
C ASP A 254 -8.94 -14.12 3.16
N MET A 255 -8.18 -15.09 2.65
CA MET A 255 -7.66 -16.19 3.46
C MET A 255 -6.68 -15.70 4.52
N ILE A 256 -5.70 -14.89 4.12
CA ILE A 256 -4.58 -14.49 4.97
C ILE A 256 -5.01 -13.45 6.02
N VAL A 257 -5.90 -12.53 5.67
CA VAL A 257 -6.29 -11.43 6.57
C VAL A 257 -7.49 -11.78 7.44
N LEU A 258 -8.41 -12.61 6.95
CA LEU A 258 -9.68 -12.87 7.63
C LEU A 258 -9.79 -14.31 8.13
N ASP A 259 -9.75 -15.28 7.22
CA ASP A 259 -10.24 -16.64 7.49
C ASP A 259 -9.23 -17.47 8.29
N LEU A 260 -7.95 -17.46 7.91
CA LEU A 260 -6.91 -18.23 8.60
C LEU A 260 -6.62 -17.68 10.00
N PRO A 261 -6.51 -16.36 10.23
CA PRO A 261 -6.41 -15.82 11.58
C PRO A 261 -7.58 -16.23 12.48
N GLU A 262 -8.80 -16.34 11.93
CA GLU A 262 -9.97 -16.83 12.64
C GLU A 262 -9.85 -18.30 13.00
N LYS A 263 -9.66 -19.14 11.97
CA LYS A 263 -9.64 -20.60 12.05
C LYS A 263 -8.57 -21.09 13.01
N LEU A 264 -7.40 -20.45 12.99
CA LEU A 264 -6.25 -20.81 13.84
C LEU A 264 -6.31 -20.17 15.23
N GLN A 265 -7.40 -19.45 15.57
CA GLN A 265 -7.57 -18.75 16.85
C GLN A 265 -6.42 -17.81 17.22
N ARG A 266 -5.72 -17.27 16.22
CA ARG A 266 -4.65 -16.26 16.42
C ARG A 266 -5.19 -14.92 16.92
N ARG A 267 -6.51 -14.82 17.13
CA ARG A 267 -7.25 -13.68 17.69
C ARG A 267 -7.28 -13.63 19.23
N LYS A 268 -6.81 -14.67 19.92
CA LYS A 268 -6.86 -14.75 21.40
C LYS A 268 -5.47 -14.52 22.00
N SER A 269 -5.13 -13.27 22.27
CA SER A 269 -4.10 -12.89 23.24
C SER A 269 -4.57 -11.68 24.02
#